data_AF-A0A090LKA0-F1
#
_entry.id   AF-A0A090LKA0-F1
#
_cell.length_a   1.000
_cell.length_b   1.000
_cell.length_c   1.000
_cell.angle_alpha   90.00
_cell.angle_beta   90.00
_cell.angle_gamma   90.00
#
_symmetry.space_group_name_H-M   'P 1'
#
loop_
_entity.id
_entity.type
_entity.pdbx_description
1 polymer ?
#
loop_
_entity_poly.entity_id
_entity_poly.type
_entity_poly.pdbx_seq_one_letter_code
_entity_poly.pdbx_strand_id
1 'polypeptide(L)' 'MPFTSIPIVNVRKLYENNIPKDSFIAMDDFKSPRKLVRYLKFLIKNKSKYLKFFDHRKLGWQTE' A
#
# COMPACT_ATOMS: atom_id res chain seq x y z
N MET A 1 14.23 2.38 14.29
CA MET A 1 12.94 2.66 13.63
C MET A 1 12.70 1.54 12.63
N PRO A 2 11.69 0.67 12.78
CA PRO A 2 11.41 -0.31 11.74
C PRO A 2 11.06 0.44 10.45
N PHE A 3 11.62 0.02 9.32
CA PHE A 3 11.46 0.66 8.02
C PHE A 3 9.96 0.77 7.67
N THR A 4 9.41 1.99 7.67
CA THR A 4 8.00 2.27 7.34
C THR A 4 7.83 2.56 5.85
N SER A 5 8.22 1.60 5.02
CA SER A 5 7.99 1.62 3.57
C SER A 5 6.71 0.86 3.20
N ILE A 6 6.06 1.29 2.12
CA ILE A 6 4.94 0.56 1.51
C ILE A 6 5.51 -0.29 0.36
N PRO A 7 5.32 -1.63 0.37
CA PRO A 7 5.75 -2.47 -0.75
C PRO A 7 4.96 -2.15 -2.02
N ILE A 8 5.66 -2.14 -3.15
CA ILE A 8 5.06 -2.12 -4.49
C ILE A 8 5.20 -3.53 -5.06
N VAL A 9 4.07 -4.18 -5.35
CA VAL A 9 4.00 -5.57 -5.80
C VAL A 9 3.48 -5.65 -7.23
N ASN A 10 3.69 -6.79 -7.88
CA ASN A 10 3.29 -6.97 -9.28
C ASN A 10 1.75 -7.07 -9.45
N VAL A 11 1.13 -8.08 -8.85
CA VAL A 11 -0.30 -8.42 -9.06
C VAL A 11 -1.05 -8.47 -7.73
N ARG A 12 -2.14 -7.71 -7.59
CA ARG A 12 -2.94 -7.63 -6.35
C ARG A 12 -3.47 -8.98 -5.88
N LYS A 13 -3.99 -9.77 -6.82
CA LYS A 13 -4.65 -11.06 -6.55
C LYS A 13 -3.74 -12.08 -5.85
N LEU A 14 -2.42 -11.93 -5.97
CA LEU A 14 -1.46 -12.81 -5.29
C LEU A 14 -1.38 -12.56 -3.78
N TYR A 15 -1.81 -11.39 -3.31
CA TYR A 15 -1.63 -10.94 -1.92
C TYR A 15 -2.94 -10.64 -1.20
N GLU A 16 -3.98 -10.18 -1.91
CA GLU A 16 -5.18 -9.60 -1.30
C GLU A 16 -5.98 -10.52 -0.36
N ASN A 17 -5.78 -11.84 -0.45
CA ASN A 17 -6.45 -12.83 0.40
C ASN A 17 -5.76 -13.05 1.74
N ASN A 18 -4.46 -12.74 1.86
CA ASN A 18 -3.62 -13.13 3.01
C ASN A 18 -3.11 -11.93 3.82
N ILE A 19 -3.19 -10.71 3.28
CA ILE A 19 -2.69 -9.50 3.94
C ILE A 19 -3.71 -8.35 3.84
N PRO A 20 -3.64 -7.34 4.74
CA PRO A 20 -4.57 -6.22 4.70
C PRO A 20 -4.55 -5.49 3.35
N LYS A 21 -5.73 -5.17 2.80
CA LYS A 21 -5.89 -4.59 1.46
C LYS A 21 -5.12 -3.28 1.25
N ASP A 22 -5.01 -2.49 2.31
CA ASP A 22 -4.32 -1.19 2.32
C ASP A 22 -2.87 -1.31 2.81
N SER A 23 -2.23 -2.48 2.77
CA SER A 23 -0.82 -2.63 3.21
C SER A 23 0.21 -2.53 2.08
N PHE A 24 -0.22 -2.50 0.81
CA PHE A 24 0.66 -2.51 -0.37
C PHE A 24 0.05 -1.75 -1.56
N ILE A 25 0.89 -1.43 -2.55
CA ILE A 25 0.48 -0.85 -3.83
C ILE A 25 0.73 -1.90 -4.92
N ALA A 26 -0.30 -2.32 -5.66
CA ALA A 26 -0.12 -3.26 -6.76
C ALA A 26 0.06 -2.51 -8.10
N MET A 27 0.95 -3.00 -8.96
CA MET A 27 1.21 -2.39 -10.26
C MET A 27 0.02 -2.57 -11.21
N ASP A 28 -0.66 -3.72 -11.14
CA ASP A 28 -1.84 -4.06 -11.94
C ASP A 28 -3.11 -3.26 -11.59
N ASP A 29 -3.14 -2.56 -10.45
CA ASP A 29 -4.18 -1.57 -10.14
C ASP A 29 -4.17 -0.38 -11.13
N PHE A 30 -3.05 -0.17 -11.82
CA PHE A 30 -2.85 0.96 -12.72
C PHE A 30 -2.82 0.52 -14.18
N LYS A 31 -3.66 1.15 -15.00
CA LYS A 31 -3.70 0.90 -16.46
C LYS A 31 -2.38 1.21 -17.20
N SER A 32 -1.41 1.87 -16.55
CA SER A 32 -0.07 2.10 -17.11
C SER A 32 0.94 2.54 -16.04
N PRO A 33 2.26 2.35 -16.28
CA PRO A 33 3.31 2.84 -15.37
C PRO A 33 3.22 4.35 -15.11
N ARG A 34 2.79 5.14 -16.10
CA ARG A 34 2.62 6.59 -15.95
C ARG A 34 1.54 6.94 -14.90
N LYS A 35 0.48 6.15 -14.80
CA LYS A 35 -0.58 6.35 -13.78
C LYS A 35 -0.07 5.97 -12.39
N LEU A 36 0.69 4.88 -12.27
CA LEU A 36 1.37 4.52 -11.02
C LEU A 36 2.28 5.66 -10.55
N VAL A 37 3.17 6.16 -11.41
CA VAL A 37 4.07 7.28 -11.07
C VAL A 37 3.29 8.52 -10.61
N ARG A 38 2.17 8.85 -11.26
CA ARG A 38 1.32 9.96 -10.84
C ARG A 38 0.73 9.74 -9.45
N TYR A 39 0.29 8.52 -9.15
CA TYR A 39 -0.21 8.15 -7.82
C TYR A 39 0.90 8.20 -6.76
N LEU A 40 2.09 7.71 -7.04
CA LEU A 40 3.24 7.80 -6.12
C LEU A 40 3.61 9.26 -5.82
N LYS A 41 3.65 10.13 -6.84
CA LYS A 41 3.86 11.57 -6.67
C LYS A 41 2.75 12.22 -5.84
N PHE A 42 1.50 11.77 -5.99
CA PHE A 42 0.40 12.20 -5.14
C PHE A 42 0.62 11.79 -3.68
N LEU A 43 1.02 10.53 -3.41
CA LEU A 43 1.29 10.07 -2.05
C LEU A 43 2.44 10.83 -1.37
N ILE A 44 3.53 11.10 -2.10
CA ILE A 44 4.67 11.92 -1.61
C ILE A 44 4.19 13.29 -1.12
N LYS A 45 3.25 13.91 -1.83
CA LYS A 45 2.70 15.23 -1.46
C LYS A 45 1.61 15.15 -0.38
N ASN A 46 1.03 13.99 -0.13
CA ASN A 46 -0.14 13.82 0.72
C ASN A 46 0.13 12.83 1.87
N LYS A 47 0.84 13.30 2.90
CA LYS A 47 1.25 12.49 4.07
C LYS A 47 0.07 11.75 4.72
N SER A 48 -1.09 12.38 4.86
CA SER A 48 -2.29 11.73 5.43
C SER A 48 -2.71 10.49 4.61
N LYS A 49 -2.66 10.57 3.28
CA LYS A 49 -2.99 9.44 2.38
C LYS A 49 -1.93 8.35 2.46
N TYR A 50 -0.65 8.73 2.51
CA TYR A 50 0.45 7.78 2.73
C TYR A 50 0.28 7.01 4.05
N LEU A 51 -0.06 7.71 5.13
CA LEU A 51 -0.19 7.09 6.46
C LEU A 51 -1.35 6.09 6.57
N LYS A 52 -2.39 6.20 5.73
CA LYS A 52 -3.50 5.23 5.71
C LYS A 52 -3.06 3.81 5.40
N PHE A 53 -1.95 3.63 4.67
CA PHE A 53 -1.43 2.30 4.37
C PHE A 53 -0.98 1.51 5.61
N PHE A 54 -0.87 2.20 6.75
CA PHE A 54 -0.42 1.63 8.01
C PHE A 54 -1.52 1.56 9.05
N ASP A 55 -2.78 1.87 8.68
CA ASP A 55 -3.90 1.85 9.62
C ASP A 55 -4.15 0.46 10.20
N HIS A 56 -3.90 -0.60 9.42
CA HIS A 56 -3.97 -1.99 9.89
C HIS A 56 -3.02 -2.28 11.07
N ARG A 57 -1.92 -1.53 11.22
CA ARG A 57 -0.96 -1.70 12.32
C ARG A 57 -1.43 -1.05 13.62
N LYS A 58 -2.43 -0.15 13.56
CA LYS A 58 -3.00 0.51 14.76
C LYS A 58 -3.83 -0.45 15.60
N LEU A 59 -4.34 -1.51 14.98
CA LEU A 59 -5.16 -2.53 15.65
C LEU A 59 -4.33 -3.58 16.41
N GLY A 60 -2.99 -3.58 16.26
CA GLY A 60 -2.11 -4.60 16.83
C GLY A 60 -2.21 -5.95 16.09
N TRP A 61 -1.61 -7.00 16.67
CA TRP A 61 -1.86 -8.38 16.22
C TRP A 61 -3.24 -8.79 16.74
N GLN A 62 -4.23 -8.88 15.85
CA GLN A 62 -5.44 -9.64 16.17
C GLN A 62 -5.11 -11.11 15.89
N THR A 63 -4.59 -11.79 16.92
CA THR A 63 -4.62 -13.25 16.97
C THR A 63 -6.08 -13.67 17.02
N GLU A 64 -6.50 -14.44 16.01
CA GLU A 64 -7.66 -15.33 16.13
C GLU A 64 -7.48 -16.30 17.32
#